data_AF-A0A564Z7E3-F1
#
_entry.id   AF-A0A564Z7E3-F1
#
_cell.length_a   1.000
_cell.length_b   1.000
_cell.length_c   1.000
_cell.angle_alpha   90.00
_cell.angle_beta   90.00
_cell.angle_gamma   90.00
#
_symmetry.space_group_name_H-M   'P 1'
#
loop_
_entity.id
_entity.type
_entity.pdbx_description
1 polymer ?
#
loop_
_entity_poly.entity_id
_entity_poly.type
_entity_poly.pdbx_seq_one_letter_code
_entity_poly.pdbx_strand_id
1 'polypeptide(L)'
;MTELTSGARIWRLPPPPPQTLSATDSEDEKEIDFADRPAEQLEFVSSLPCDNFDSIKKIASHPTETSTDLACVLGPPLPGTQYFPGGKLLSPASSFLAILKSSSGDYAVNSCCQLRLPGDLDESSGGALTSPVNAIRWSPHRNASTVGIALDSGVLGIDTRSMQPSFWLSDVHWPCVRDIDFNPNRDHILATGGDDGCLSIWDLRYIGKTESFSFRNVSTGTACQKPLFTIPAHSHWVCLAVQNERLCRSADDIK
;
A
#
# COMPACT_ATOMS: atom_id res chain seq x y z
N MET A 1 -13.32 -9.92 29.83
CA MET A 1 -13.26 -10.43 28.45
C MET A 1 -13.22 -9.19 27.58
N THR A 2 -12.02 -8.67 27.31
CA THR A 2 -11.82 -7.42 26.58
C THR A 2 -12.02 -7.71 25.10
N GLU A 3 -13.11 -7.22 24.52
CA GLU A 3 -13.28 -7.21 23.07
C GLU A 3 -12.05 -6.52 22.46
N LEU A 4 -11.31 -7.26 21.64
CA LEU A 4 -10.27 -6.69 20.78
C LEU A 4 -11.00 -5.82 19.76
N THR A 5 -11.26 -4.57 20.10
CA THR A 5 -11.77 -3.58 19.14
C THR A 5 -10.75 -3.48 18.01
N SER A 6 -11.15 -3.67 16.75
CA SER A 6 -10.30 -3.57 15.56
C SER A 6 -9.88 -2.12 15.26
N GLY A 7 -9.40 -1.40 16.27
CA GLY A 7 -9.02 0.00 16.18
C GLY A 7 -7.54 0.15 15.87
N ALA A 8 -7.22 0.93 14.84
CA ALA A 8 -5.85 1.41 14.61
C ALA A 8 -5.62 2.74 15.32
N ARG A 9 -4.43 2.92 15.88
CA ARG A 9 -4.01 4.15 16.56
C ARG A 9 -2.67 4.62 15.99
N ILE A 10 -2.54 5.92 15.79
CA ILE A 10 -1.32 6.56 15.33
C ILE A 10 -0.60 7.15 16.54
N TRP A 11 0.70 6.85 16.60
CA TRP A 11 1.62 7.38 17.60
C TRP A 11 2.75 8.11 16.89
N ARG A 12 3.29 9.15 17.52
CA ARG A 12 4.38 9.97 17.02
C ARG A 12 5.54 9.92 18.02
N LEU A 13 6.75 9.88 17.49
CA LEU A 13 7.95 10.12 18.28
C LEU A 13 8.08 11.62 18.61
N PRO A 14 8.22 11.99 19.90
CA PRO A 14 8.35 13.39 20.28
C PRO A 14 9.64 13.99 19.70
N PRO A 15 9.63 15.29 19.36
CA PRO A 15 10.80 15.95 18.81
C PRO A 15 11.99 15.83 19.78
N PRO A 16 13.23 15.72 19.27
CA PRO A 16 14.40 15.74 20.13
C PRO A 16 14.42 17.05 20.94
N PRO A 17 14.89 17.01 22.20
CA PRO A 17 15.04 18.22 23.00
C PRO A 17 15.97 19.22 22.27
N PRO A 18 15.71 20.53 22.36
CA PRO A 18 16.54 21.53 21.70
C PRO A 18 17.98 21.43 22.22
N GLN A 19 18.94 21.18 21.32
CA GLN A 19 20.34 21.20 21.66
C GLN A 19 20.75 22.63 21.98
N THR A 20 21.04 22.93 23.24
CA THR A 20 21.69 24.19 23.62
C THR A 20 23.13 24.12 23.15
N LEU A 21 23.43 24.71 21.99
CA LEU A 21 24.80 24.91 21.53
C LEU A 21 25.51 25.84 22.51
N SER A 22 26.27 25.30 23.46
CA SER A 22 27.33 26.06 24.13
C SER A 22 28.45 26.24 23.11
N ALA A 23 28.85 27.48 22.88
CA ALA A 23 29.86 27.88 21.91
C ALA A 23 31.29 27.48 22.35
N THR A 24 31.54 26.19 22.56
CA THR A 24 32.84 25.53 22.61
C THR A 24 32.57 24.03 22.57
N ASP A 25 32.59 23.41 21.40
CA ASP A 25 33.17 22.08 21.19
C ASP A 25 32.97 21.65 19.73
N SER A 26 33.92 20.85 19.27
CA SER A 26 34.25 20.46 17.90
C SER A 26 33.08 19.90 17.07
N GLU A 27 33.23 20.06 15.75
CA GLU A 27 32.38 19.53 14.67
C GLU A 27 32.36 17.99 14.59
N ASP A 28 32.01 17.31 15.68
CA ASP A 28 31.61 15.90 15.63
C ASP A 28 30.08 15.86 15.52
N GLU A 29 29.57 15.63 14.32
CA GLU A 29 28.17 15.32 14.06
C GLU A 29 27.78 14.06 14.88
N LYS A 30 27.24 14.26 16.09
CA LYS A 30 26.67 13.17 16.88
C LYS A 30 25.46 12.61 16.14
N GLU A 31 25.65 11.45 15.52
CA GLU A 31 24.59 10.60 14.99
C GLU A 31 23.52 10.42 16.09
N ILE A 32 22.31 10.92 15.83
CA ILE A 32 21.20 10.82 16.78
C ILE A 32 20.73 9.37 16.71
N ASP A 33 21.16 8.55 17.66
CA ASP A 33 20.70 7.18 17.77
C ASP A 33 19.27 7.16 18.36
N PHE A 34 18.30 6.83 17.51
CA PHE A 34 16.89 6.76 17.87
C PHE A 34 16.50 5.41 18.52
N ALA A 35 17.39 4.41 18.48
CA ALA A 35 17.09 3.05 18.96
C ALA A 35 17.02 2.94 20.50
N ASP A 36 17.63 3.88 21.23
CA ASP A 36 17.76 3.81 22.69
C ASP A 36 16.65 4.54 23.49
N ARG A 37 15.62 5.10 22.82
CA ARG A 37 14.54 5.81 23.55
C ARG A 37 13.49 4.83 24.10
N PRO A 38 13.14 4.91 25.41
CA PRO A 38 12.11 4.05 25.98
C PRO A 38 10.74 4.35 25.37
N ALA A 39 9.96 3.29 25.09
CA ALA A 39 8.64 3.35 24.45
C ALA A 39 7.61 4.25 25.18
N GLU A 40 7.87 4.61 26.44
CA GLU A 40 7.05 5.49 27.28
C GLU A 40 6.99 6.96 26.79
N GLN A 41 7.77 7.33 25.77
CA GLN A 41 7.75 8.67 25.18
C GLN A 41 6.86 8.81 23.93
N LEU A 42 6.19 7.77 23.44
CA LEU A 42 5.35 7.89 22.25
C LEU A 42 4.11 8.76 22.50
N GLU A 43 3.94 9.80 21.70
CA GLU A 43 2.78 10.70 21.76
C GLU A 43 1.62 10.11 20.96
N PHE A 44 0.46 9.96 21.60
CA PHE A 44 -0.76 9.58 20.90
C PHE A 44 -1.20 10.70 19.96
N VAL A 45 -1.43 10.38 18.68
CA VAL A 45 -1.86 11.36 17.67
C VAL A 45 -3.36 11.26 17.43
N SER A 46 -3.84 10.09 17.01
CA SER A 46 -5.26 9.90 16.65
C SER A 46 -5.63 8.42 16.57
N SER A 47 -6.92 8.13 16.72
CA SER A 47 -7.52 6.84 16.37
C SER A 47 -8.04 6.87 14.94
N LEU A 48 -7.83 5.79 14.18
CA LEU A 48 -8.39 5.63 12.85
C LEU A 48 -9.83 5.08 12.93
N PRO A 49 -10.75 5.54 12.07
CA PRO A 49 -12.15 5.12 12.04
C PRO A 49 -12.34 3.72 11.42
N CYS A 50 -11.53 2.76 11.87
CA CYS A 50 -11.48 1.40 11.33
C CYS A 50 -12.38 0.41 12.11
N ASP A 51 -12.96 0.82 13.24
CA ASP A 51 -13.81 -0.02 14.10
C ASP A 51 -15.08 -0.53 13.38
N ASN A 52 -15.46 0.14 12.29
CA ASN A 52 -16.57 -0.24 11.43
C ASN A 52 -16.24 -1.38 10.46
N PHE A 53 -15.02 -1.91 10.48
CA PHE A 53 -14.55 -2.96 9.60
C PHE A 53 -14.08 -4.17 10.42
N ASP A 54 -14.31 -5.35 9.85
CA ASP A 54 -13.98 -6.64 10.48
C ASP A 54 -12.47 -6.78 10.78
N SER A 55 -11.62 -6.24 9.91
CA SER A 55 -10.17 -6.31 10.05
C SER A 55 -9.45 -5.15 9.36
N ILE A 56 -8.23 -4.85 9.82
CA ILE A 56 -7.29 -3.97 9.14
C ILE A 56 -6.17 -4.84 8.59
N LYS A 57 -5.98 -4.83 7.26
CA LYS A 57 -4.99 -5.69 6.58
C LYS A 57 -3.67 -4.94 6.32
N LYS A 58 -3.76 -3.71 5.80
CA LYS A 58 -2.61 -2.85 5.45
C LYS A 58 -2.96 -1.37 5.51
N ILE A 59 -1.96 -0.52 5.74
CA ILE A 59 -2.07 0.95 5.72
C ILE A 59 -0.85 1.51 4.96
N ALA A 60 -1.05 2.56 4.16
CA ALA A 60 0.01 3.35 3.56
C ALA A 60 -0.31 4.84 3.66
N SER A 61 0.69 5.64 4.03
CA SER A 61 0.61 7.10 4.02
C SER A 61 0.77 7.66 2.62
N HIS A 62 0.13 8.80 2.38
CA HIS A 62 0.34 9.59 1.18
C HIS A 62 1.85 9.93 1.03
N PRO A 63 2.40 9.95 -0.20
CA PRO A 63 3.84 10.09 -0.42
C PRO A 63 4.33 11.54 -0.27
N THR A 64 3.43 12.52 -0.11
CA THR A 64 3.79 13.93 0.06
C THR A 64 3.66 14.36 1.52
N GLU A 65 4.62 15.14 2.01
CA GLU A 65 4.61 15.68 3.37
C GLU A 65 3.48 16.68 3.63
N THR A 66 2.89 17.23 2.56
CA THR A 66 1.79 18.20 2.60
C THR A 66 0.42 17.56 2.81
N SER A 67 0.32 16.24 2.66
CA SER A 67 -0.94 15.51 2.76
C SER A 67 -0.88 14.54 3.92
N THR A 68 -1.95 14.53 4.71
CA THR A 68 -2.14 13.56 5.79
C THR A 68 -2.97 12.37 5.35
N ASP A 69 -3.32 12.26 4.05
CA ASP A 69 -4.18 11.20 3.55
C ASP A 69 -3.55 9.81 3.79
N LEU A 70 -4.39 8.83 4.16
CA LEU A 70 -3.98 7.44 4.35
C LEU A 70 -4.81 6.53 3.45
N ALA A 71 -4.18 5.53 2.85
CA ALA A 71 -4.87 4.42 2.21
C ALA A 71 -4.84 3.21 3.13
N CYS A 72 -6.00 2.60 3.37
CA CYS A 72 -6.14 1.43 4.22
C CYS A 72 -6.82 0.31 3.43
N VAL A 73 -6.23 -0.87 3.47
CA VAL A 73 -6.91 -2.10 3.04
C VAL A 73 -7.52 -2.74 4.27
N LEU A 74 -8.83 -2.89 4.23
CA LEU A 74 -9.67 -3.34 5.32
C LEU A 74 -10.40 -4.62 4.92
N GLY A 75 -10.91 -5.35 5.91
CA GLY A 75 -11.89 -6.41 5.74
C GLY A 75 -13.25 -5.86 5.32
N PRO A 76 -14.28 -6.72 5.20
CA PRO A 76 -15.62 -6.25 4.91
C PRO A 76 -16.13 -5.29 6.01
N PRO A 77 -16.88 -4.24 5.62
CA PRO A 77 -17.56 -3.39 6.57
C PRO A 77 -18.58 -4.21 7.37
N LEU A 78 -18.76 -3.87 8.65
CA LEU A 78 -19.75 -4.51 9.51
C LEU A 78 -21.18 -4.11 9.08
N PRO A 79 -22.19 -4.98 9.28
CA PRO A 79 -23.58 -4.66 9.00
C PRO A 79 -24.04 -3.39 9.73
N GLY A 80 -24.76 -2.51 9.03
CA GLY A 80 -25.26 -1.25 9.60
C GLY A 80 -24.34 -0.03 9.39
N THR A 81 -23.16 -0.22 8.81
CA THR A 81 -22.28 0.88 8.41
C THR A 81 -22.71 1.49 7.08
N GLN A 82 -22.44 2.78 6.87
CA GLN A 82 -22.79 3.48 5.62
C GLN A 82 -22.10 2.92 4.37
N TYR A 83 -21.01 2.17 4.56
CA TYR A 83 -20.21 1.56 3.50
C TYR A 83 -20.61 0.10 3.21
N PHE A 84 -21.55 -0.44 3.99
CA PHE A 84 -22.08 -1.77 3.74
C PHE A 84 -22.90 -1.77 2.44
N PRO A 85 -22.52 -2.54 1.42
CA PRO A 85 -23.33 -2.70 0.22
C PRO A 85 -24.60 -3.46 0.63
N GLY A 86 -25.69 -2.71 0.83
CA GLY A 86 -26.95 -3.23 1.32
C GLY A 86 -27.42 -4.47 0.54
N GLY A 87 -27.92 -5.49 1.27
CA GLY A 87 -28.58 -6.64 0.68
C GLY A 87 -27.69 -7.76 0.12
N LYS A 88 -26.36 -7.70 0.26
CA LYS A 88 -25.45 -8.82 -0.09
C LYS A 88 -24.71 -9.37 1.13
N LEU A 89 -24.65 -10.69 1.25
CA LEU A 89 -23.77 -11.36 2.21
C LEU A 89 -22.33 -11.14 1.74
N LEU A 90 -21.55 -10.37 2.49
CA LEU A 90 -20.13 -10.19 2.21
C LEU A 90 -19.35 -11.38 2.74
N SER A 91 -18.44 -11.92 1.93
CA SER A 91 -17.48 -12.91 2.41
C SER A 91 -16.54 -12.23 3.43
N PRO A 92 -16.28 -12.86 4.60
CA PRO A 92 -15.31 -12.35 5.57
C PRO A 92 -13.90 -12.18 4.98
N ALA A 93 -13.58 -12.93 3.91
CA ALA A 93 -12.31 -12.81 3.21
C ALA A 93 -12.20 -11.58 2.29
N SER A 94 -13.32 -10.89 2.01
CA SER A 94 -13.35 -9.74 1.10
C SER A 94 -12.42 -8.63 1.56
N SER A 95 -11.80 -7.94 0.61
CA SER A 95 -10.96 -6.78 0.88
C SER A 95 -11.61 -5.49 0.37
N PHE A 96 -11.47 -4.42 1.13
CA PHE A 96 -11.95 -3.08 0.80
C PHE A 96 -10.78 -2.10 0.86
N LEU A 97 -10.76 -1.12 -0.04
CA LEU A 97 -9.84 0.01 0.02
C LEU A 97 -10.60 1.23 0.55
N ALA A 98 -10.09 1.81 1.63
CA ALA A 98 -10.58 3.05 2.20
C ALA A 98 -9.50 4.13 2.14
N ILE A 99 -9.85 5.33 1.70
CA ILE A 99 -9.01 6.52 1.82
C ILE A 99 -9.49 7.32 3.03
N LEU A 100 -8.60 7.53 3.98
CA LEU A 100 -8.83 8.32 5.18
C LEU A 100 -8.21 9.70 4.99
N LYS A 101 -8.93 10.74 5.43
CA LYS A 101 -8.44 12.13 5.41
C LYS A 101 -8.62 12.76 6.78
N SER A 102 -7.68 13.64 7.15
CA SER A 102 -7.77 14.43 8.37
C SER A 102 -7.96 15.90 8.00
N SER A 103 -9.18 16.42 8.18
CA SER A 103 -9.49 17.84 7.96
C SER A 103 -9.28 18.70 9.22
N SER A 104 -9.28 18.09 10.40
CA SER A 104 -9.32 18.80 11.69
C SER A 104 -8.60 18.07 12.83
N GLY A 105 -7.70 17.13 12.52
CA GLY A 105 -6.98 16.31 13.49
C GLY A 105 -7.50 14.87 13.53
N ASP A 106 -8.81 14.69 13.46
CA ASP A 106 -9.43 13.36 13.40
C ASP A 106 -9.51 12.84 11.96
N TYR A 107 -9.21 11.55 11.81
CA TYR A 107 -9.35 10.86 10.53
C TYR A 107 -10.79 10.43 10.30
N ALA A 108 -11.31 10.72 9.11
CA ALA A 108 -12.59 10.20 8.63
C ALA A 108 -12.38 9.40 7.34
N VAL A 109 -13.18 8.36 7.14
CA VAL A 109 -13.25 7.66 5.85
C VAL A 109 -13.84 8.63 4.83
N ASN A 110 -13.05 9.01 3.84
CA ASN A 110 -13.48 9.91 2.77
C ASN A 110 -14.13 9.13 1.62
N SER A 111 -13.52 8.02 1.24
CA SER A 111 -13.96 7.17 0.13
C SER A 111 -13.65 5.71 0.47
N CYS A 112 -14.52 4.79 0.08
CA CYS A 112 -14.34 3.35 0.28
C CYS A 112 -14.87 2.57 -0.91
N CYS A 113 -14.14 1.56 -1.38
CA CYS A 113 -14.60 0.64 -2.42
C CYS A 113 -14.21 -0.80 -2.13
N GLN A 114 -15.03 -1.74 -2.61
CA GLN A 114 -14.69 -3.16 -2.56
C GLN A 114 -13.63 -3.47 -3.63
N LEU A 115 -12.55 -4.14 -3.23
CA LEU A 115 -11.52 -4.59 -4.16
C LEU A 115 -12.07 -5.72 -5.03
N ARG A 116 -11.88 -5.59 -6.35
CA ARG A 116 -12.28 -6.58 -7.36
C ARG A 116 -11.25 -6.62 -8.48
N LEU A 117 -10.96 -7.80 -9.02
CA LEU A 117 -10.09 -7.93 -10.18
C LEU A 117 -10.88 -7.71 -11.49
N PRO A 118 -10.28 -7.08 -12.51
CA PRO A 118 -10.87 -7.02 -13.84
C PRO A 118 -10.94 -8.44 -14.45
N GLY A 119 -12.14 -8.97 -14.64
CA GLY A 119 -12.36 -10.27 -15.30
C GLY A 119 -13.02 -11.35 -14.46
N ASP A 120 -13.19 -11.15 -13.15
CA ASP A 120 -14.00 -12.04 -12.29
C ASP A 120 -15.49 -11.83 -12.61
N LEU A 121 -15.96 -12.47 -13.68
CA LEU A 121 -17.35 -12.46 -14.15
C LEU A 121 -18.25 -13.48 -13.43
N ASP A 122 -17.74 -14.23 -12.45
CA ASP A 122 -18.56 -15.14 -11.66
C ASP A 122 -19.40 -14.33 -10.65
N GLU A 123 -20.60 -13.94 -11.09
CA GLU A 123 -21.63 -13.30 -10.26
C GLU A 123 -22.02 -14.12 -9.02
N SER A 124 -21.67 -15.42 -8.96
CA SER A 124 -21.97 -16.33 -7.85
C SER A 124 -21.09 -16.12 -6.60
N SER A 125 -19.89 -15.55 -6.73
CA SER A 125 -18.99 -15.24 -5.60
C SER A 125 -18.92 -13.74 -5.29
N GLY A 126 -19.80 -12.93 -5.89
CA GLY A 126 -19.93 -11.50 -5.58
C GLY A 126 -18.74 -10.65 -6.01
N GLY A 127 -17.91 -11.13 -6.95
CA GLY A 127 -16.79 -10.39 -7.55
C GLY A 127 -15.76 -9.84 -6.55
N ALA A 128 -15.78 -10.31 -5.30
CA ALA A 128 -14.99 -9.75 -4.22
C ALA A 128 -13.59 -10.35 -4.22
N LEU A 129 -12.56 -9.51 -4.14
CA LEU A 129 -11.19 -9.97 -3.98
C LEU A 129 -11.00 -10.61 -2.59
N THR A 130 -10.80 -11.93 -2.58
CA THR A 130 -10.54 -12.72 -1.36
C THR A 130 -9.07 -13.02 -1.14
N SER A 131 -8.21 -12.75 -2.12
CA SER A 131 -6.76 -12.96 -2.00
C SER A 131 -6.16 -12.07 -0.91
N PRO A 132 -5.15 -12.56 -0.17
CA PRO A 132 -4.46 -11.75 0.82
C PRO A 132 -3.73 -10.59 0.15
N VAL A 133 -3.67 -9.48 0.89
CA VAL A 133 -2.99 -8.27 0.45
C VAL A 133 -1.63 -8.20 1.13
N ASN A 134 -0.59 -8.23 0.33
CA ASN A 134 0.79 -8.33 0.78
C ASN A 134 1.39 -6.94 1.03
N ALA A 135 1.15 -6.00 0.10
CA ALA A 135 1.63 -4.63 0.21
C ALA A 135 0.66 -3.63 -0.44
N ILE A 136 0.81 -2.38 -0.06
CA ILE A 136 0.11 -1.23 -0.63
C ILE A 136 1.08 -0.06 -0.73
N ARG A 137 1.09 0.62 -1.88
CA ARG A 137 1.89 1.82 -2.11
C ARG A 137 1.12 2.85 -2.91
N TRP A 138 1.33 4.11 -2.60
CA TRP A 138 0.87 5.21 -3.43
C TRP A 138 1.85 5.46 -4.55
N SER A 139 1.33 5.78 -5.73
CA SER A 139 2.17 6.38 -6.77
C SER A 139 2.51 7.82 -6.35
N PRO A 140 3.78 8.24 -6.39
CA PRO A 140 4.14 9.64 -6.11
C PRO A 140 3.73 10.59 -7.24
N HIS A 141 3.31 10.04 -8.39
CA HIS A 141 2.96 10.80 -9.58
C HIS A 141 1.50 11.23 -9.61
N ARG A 142 1.20 12.20 -10.48
CA ARG A 142 -0.17 12.66 -10.76
C ARG A 142 -0.96 12.96 -9.49
N ASN A 143 -0.32 13.66 -8.54
CA ASN A 143 -0.91 14.02 -7.25
C ASN A 143 -1.42 12.80 -6.45
N ALA A 144 -0.62 11.73 -6.44
CA ALA A 144 -0.94 10.45 -5.84
C ALA A 144 -2.34 9.93 -6.16
N SER A 145 -2.76 10.09 -7.41
CA SER A 145 -4.08 9.63 -7.85
C SER A 145 -4.19 8.11 -7.94
N THR A 146 -3.10 7.35 -7.84
CA THR A 146 -3.12 5.89 -7.98
C THR A 146 -2.50 5.21 -6.77
N VAL A 147 -3.15 4.16 -6.31
CA VAL A 147 -2.67 3.25 -5.27
C VAL A 147 -2.46 1.87 -5.89
N GLY A 148 -1.25 1.34 -5.76
CA GLY A 148 -0.92 -0.03 -6.09
C GLY A 148 -1.16 -0.96 -4.90
N ILE A 149 -1.68 -2.14 -5.17
CA ILE A 149 -1.97 -3.19 -4.19
C ILE A 149 -1.32 -4.48 -4.69
N ALA A 150 -0.42 -5.04 -3.89
CA ALA A 150 0.24 -6.30 -4.16
C ALA A 150 -0.59 -7.46 -3.62
N LEU A 151 -0.90 -8.41 -4.49
CA LEU A 151 -1.69 -9.60 -4.23
C LEU A 151 -0.87 -10.84 -4.57
N ASP A 152 -1.41 -12.02 -4.25
CA ASP A 152 -0.73 -13.27 -4.60
C ASP A 152 -0.63 -13.46 -6.12
N SER A 153 -1.71 -13.19 -6.85
CA SER A 153 -1.75 -13.38 -8.31
C SER A 153 -1.14 -12.23 -9.11
N GLY A 154 -0.75 -11.11 -8.48
CA GLY A 154 -0.28 -9.95 -9.23
C GLY A 154 -0.44 -8.61 -8.51
N VAL A 155 -0.51 -7.53 -9.29
CA VAL A 155 -0.58 -6.16 -8.78
C VAL A 155 -1.78 -5.42 -9.38
N LEU A 156 -2.65 -4.91 -8.50
CA LEU A 156 -3.82 -4.12 -8.86
C LEU A 156 -3.54 -2.63 -8.60
N GLY A 157 -3.75 -1.80 -9.62
CA GLY A 157 -3.75 -0.35 -9.48
C GLY A 157 -5.17 0.19 -9.37
N ILE A 158 -5.44 1.05 -8.39
CA ILE A 158 -6.74 1.73 -8.21
C ILE A 158 -6.54 3.22 -8.28
N ASP A 159 -7.37 3.90 -9.06
CA ASP A 159 -7.45 5.36 -9.05
C ASP A 159 -8.28 5.83 -7.85
N THR A 160 -7.69 6.63 -6.98
CA THR A 160 -8.29 7.12 -5.73
C THR A 160 -9.39 8.16 -5.96
N ARG A 161 -9.44 8.77 -7.15
CA ARG A 161 -10.47 9.77 -7.48
C ARG A 161 -11.77 9.11 -7.93
N SER A 162 -11.66 8.05 -8.73
CA SER A 162 -12.79 7.29 -9.24
C SER A 162 -13.14 6.07 -8.38
N MET A 163 -12.20 5.63 -7.54
CA MET A 163 -12.25 4.38 -6.79
C MET A 163 -12.47 3.15 -7.68
N GLN A 164 -11.92 3.19 -8.89
CA GLN A 164 -12.00 2.12 -9.88
C GLN A 164 -10.61 1.53 -10.21
N PRO A 165 -10.54 0.25 -10.63
CA PRO A 165 -9.32 -0.32 -11.18
C PRO A 165 -8.78 0.50 -12.36
N SER A 166 -7.52 0.91 -12.26
CA SER A 166 -6.77 1.63 -13.29
C SER A 166 -5.95 0.68 -14.16
N PHE A 167 -5.28 -0.31 -13.54
CA PHE A 167 -4.53 -1.34 -14.23
C PHE A 167 -4.52 -2.65 -13.45
N TRP A 168 -4.28 -3.76 -14.14
CA TRP A 168 -4.09 -5.08 -13.55
C TRP A 168 -2.90 -5.77 -14.20
N LEU A 169 -1.90 -6.11 -13.39
CA LEU A 169 -0.76 -6.94 -13.76
C LEU A 169 -1.00 -8.34 -13.17
N SER A 170 -1.28 -9.32 -14.02
CA SER A 170 -1.43 -10.72 -13.61
C SER A 170 -0.12 -11.48 -13.75
N ASP A 171 0.02 -12.56 -12.99
CA ASP A 171 1.10 -13.55 -13.08
C ASP A 171 2.50 -12.92 -13.00
N VAL A 172 2.64 -11.91 -12.12
CA VAL A 172 3.87 -11.13 -11.94
C VAL A 172 4.98 -11.96 -11.28
N HIS A 173 4.64 -12.69 -10.21
CA HIS A 173 5.53 -13.56 -9.43
C HIS A 173 4.74 -14.78 -8.97
N TRP A 174 5.44 -15.88 -8.68
CA TRP A 174 4.85 -17.09 -8.09
C TRP A 174 5.71 -17.58 -6.92
N PRO A 175 5.16 -17.98 -5.75
CA PRO A 175 3.73 -18.08 -5.44
C PRO A 175 2.98 -16.77 -5.24
N CYS A 176 3.67 -15.68 -4.90
CA CYS A 176 3.01 -14.40 -4.59
C CYS A 176 3.92 -13.19 -4.67
N VAL A 177 3.32 -12.02 -4.95
CA VAL A 177 4.00 -10.72 -4.91
C VAL A 177 4.06 -10.22 -3.47
N ARG A 178 5.25 -9.93 -2.97
CA ARG A 178 5.49 -9.50 -1.59
C ARG A 178 5.44 -8.00 -1.43
N ASP A 179 6.12 -7.28 -2.31
CA ASP A 179 6.16 -5.83 -2.28
C ASP A 179 6.17 -5.24 -3.68
N ILE A 180 5.81 -3.98 -3.73
CA ILE A 180 5.80 -3.16 -4.94
C ILE A 180 6.39 -1.79 -4.61
N ASP A 181 6.95 -1.12 -5.62
CA ASP A 181 7.38 0.27 -5.47
C ASP A 181 7.27 1.04 -6.79
N PHE A 182 6.79 2.26 -6.71
CA PHE A 182 6.64 3.14 -7.88
C PHE A 182 7.89 4.00 -8.03
N ASN A 183 8.44 4.06 -9.22
CA ASN A 183 9.61 4.90 -9.47
C ASN A 183 9.24 6.40 -9.31
N PRO A 184 9.88 7.16 -8.40
CA PRO A 184 9.56 8.58 -8.18
C PRO A 184 9.91 9.50 -9.34
N ASN A 185 10.80 9.09 -10.25
CA ASN A 185 11.21 9.88 -11.41
C ASN A 185 10.40 9.56 -12.68
N ARG A 186 9.89 8.32 -12.79
CA ARG A 186 9.19 7.84 -14.00
C ARG A 186 7.85 7.24 -13.65
N ASP A 187 6.78 7.92 -14.06
CA ASP A 187 5.38 7.60 -13.72
C ASP A 187 4.88 6.22 -14.14
N HIS A 188 5.53 5.63 -15.15
CA HIS A 188 5.16 4.36 -15.73
C HIS A 188 6.04 3.20 -15.26
N ILE A 189 7.05 3.41 -14.43
CA ILE A 189 7.93 2.33 -13.98
C ILE A 189 7.49 1.84 -12.60
N LEU A 190 7.25 0.54 -12.51
CA LEU A 190 6.91 -0.17 -11.28
C LEU A 190 7.93 -1.28 -11.02
N ALA A 191 8.45 -1.35 -9.80
CA ALA A 191 9.21 -2.49 -9.32
C ALA A 191 8.31 -3.41 -8.52
N THR A 192 8.49 -4.72 -8.67
CA THR A 192 7.80 -5.75 -7.89
C THR A 192 8.81 -6.76 -7.39
N GLY A 193 8.59 -7.29 -6.18
CA GLY A 193 9.37 -8.40 -5.63
C GLY A 193 8.44 -9.49 -5.13
N GLY A 194 8.79 -10.75 -5.35
CA GLY A 194 7.98 -11.90 -4.97
C GLY A 194 8.78 -13.02 -4.31
N ASP A 195 8.06 -14.07 -3.93
CA ASP A 195 8.61 -15.28 -3.32
C ASP A 195 9.42 -16.15 -4.30
N ASP A 196 9.40 -15.84 -5.60
CA ASP A 196 10.26 -16.48 -6.61
C ASP A 196 11.74 -16.05 -6.49
N GLY A 197 12.07 -15.18 -5.54
CA GLY A 197 13.41 -14.64 -5.37
C GLY A 197 13.83 -13.76 -6.54
N CYS A 198 12.86 -13.12 -7.22
CA CYS A 198 13.11 -12.23 -8.32
C CYS A 198 12.53 -10.84 -8.04
N LEU A 199 13.22 -9.82 -8.53
CA LEU A 199 12.73 -8.46 -8.64
C LEU A 199 12.46 -8.16 -10.11
N SER A 200 11.23 -7.77 -10.42
CA SER A 200 10.79 -7.49 -11.79
C SER A 200 10.46 -6.01 -11.96
N ILE A 201 10.96 -5.42 -13.04
CA ILE A 201 10.67 -4.03 -13.42
C ILE A 201 9.67 -4.02 -14.57
N TRP A 202 8.61 -3.26 -14.41
CA TRP A 202 7.48 -3.18 -15.33
C TRP A 202 7.33 -1.77 -15.89
N ASP A 203 6.84 -1.68 -17.13
CA ASP A 203 6.39 -0.42 -17.71
C ASP A 203 4.88 -0.45 -17.91
N LEU A 204 4.18 0.35 -17.11
CA LEU A 204 2.73 0.38 -16.99
C LEU A 204 2.03 0.81 -18.29
N ARG A 205 2.74 1.48 -19.22
CA ARG A 205 2.15 1.91 -20.51
C ARG A 205 1.90 0.75 -21.45
N TYR A 206 2.62 -0.35 -21.29
CA TYR A 206 2.42 -1.55 -22.11
C TYR A 206 1.27 -2.42 -21.59
N ILE A 207 0.79 -2.17 -20.37
CA ILE A 207 -0.32 -2.92 -19.78
C ILE A 207 -1.62 -2.68 -20.57
N GLY A 208 -1.81 -1.48 -21.12
CA GLY A 208 -3.02 -1.11 -21.88
C GLY A 208 -2.97 -1.34 -23.40
N LYS A 209 -1.89 -1.92 -23.94
CA LYS A 209 -1.76 -2.19 -25.39
C LYS A 209 -2.15 -3.60 -25.81
N THR A 210 -2.32 -4.50 -24.85
CA THR A 210 -2.79 -5.86 -25.13
C THR A 210 -4.28 -5.91 -24.79
N GLU A 211 -5.08 -5.76 -25.84
CA GLU A 211 -6.54 -5.72 -25.84
C GLU A 211 -7.15 -4.49 -25.16
N SER A 212 -7.79 -3.66 -25.97
CA SER A 212 -8.79 -2.73 -25.50
C SER A 212 -9.74 -3.47 -24.55
N PHE A 213 -10.06 -2.86 -23.41
CA PHE A 213 -11.15 -3.25 -22.53
C PHE A 213 -12.46 -3.38 -23.32
N SER A 214 -12.63 -4.54 -23.95
CA SER A 214 -13.75 -4.87 -24.81
C SER A 214 -14.29 -6.20 -24.32
N PHE A 215 -15.56 -6.16 -23.94
CA PHE A 215 -16.30 -7.20 -23.20
C PHE A 215 -16.55 -8.49 -24.00
N ARG A 216 -15.83 -8.72 -25.10
CA ARG A 216 -16.07 -9.82 -26.03
C ARG A 216 -14.77 -10.24 -26.70
N ASN A 217 -14.10 -11.24 -26.12
CA ASN A 217 -13.97 -12.54 -26.77
C ASN A 217 -13.12 -13.48 -25.91
N VAL A 218 -13.75 -14.59 -25.52
CA VAL A 218 -13.06 -15.78 -25.04
C VAL A 218 -12.34 -16.40 -26.24
N SER A 219 -11.01 -16.37 -26.20
CA SER A 219 -10.17 -17.38 -26.84
C SER A 219 -8.78 -17.33 -26.19
N THR A 220 -8.55 -18.28 -25.28
CA THR A 220 -7.25 -18.90 -24.96
C THR A 220 -6.02 -18.19 -25.52
N GLY A 221 -5.35 -17.42 -24.65
CA GLY A 221 -4.09 -16.76 -24.95
C GLY A 221 -3.82 -15.65 -23.94
N THR A 222 -3.66 -16.00 -22.66
CA THR A 222 -3.17 -15.04 -21.65
C THR A 222 -1.77 -14.64 -22.08
N ALA A 223 -1.63 -13.48 -22.72
CA ALA A 223 -0.33 -12.92 -23.02
C ALA A 223 0.36 -12.64 -21.69
N CYS A 224 1.23 -13.55 -21.25
CA CYS A 224 2.06 -13.31 -20.08
C CYS A 224 2.91 -12.07 -20.38
N GLN A 225 2.58 -10.95 -19.74
CA GLN A 225 3.32 -9.73 -19.95
C GLN A 225 4.72 -9.96 -19.41
N LYS A 226 5.74 -9.68 -20.23
CA LYS A 226 7.13 -9.84 -19.81
C LYS A 226 7.58 -8.57 -19.10
N PRO A 227 8.25 -8.68 -17.94
CA PRO A 227 8.89 -7.53 -17.33
C PRO A 227 9.96 -6.96 -18.26
N LEU A 228 10.22 -5.65 -18.16
CA LEU A 228 11.32 -5.01 -18.88
C LEU A 228 12.66 -5.65 -18.51
N PHE A 229 12.81 -5.98 -17.23
CA PHE A 229 13.98 -6.61 -16.68
C PHE A 229 13.63 -7.37 -15.40
N THR A 230 14.27 -8.52 -15.20
CA THR A 230 14.15 -9.31 -13.97
C THR A 230 15.53 -9.53 -13.39
N ILE A 231 15.68 -9.21 -12.12
CA ILE A 231 16.90 -9.36 -11.34
C ILE A 231 16.67 -10.48 -10.34
N PRO A 232 17.44 -11.58 -10.39
CA PRO A 232 17.46 -12.55 -9.30
C PRO A 232 17.95 -11.85 -8.02
N ALA A 233 17.13 -11.88 -6.97
CA ALA A 233 17.42 -11.24 -5.70
C ALA A 233 17.22 -12.27 -4.57
N HIS A 234 18.31 -12.66 -3.91
CA HIS A 234 18.24 -13.56 -2.76
C HIS A 234 17.70 -12.80 -1.53
N SER A 235 16.52 -13.22 -1.06
CA SER A 235 15.89 -13.15 0.28
C SER A 235 16.05 -11.91 1.20
N HIS A 236 16.74 -10.86 0.79
CA HIS A 236 16.86 -9.62 1.54
C HIS A 236 16.10 -8.52 0.80
N TRP A 237 15.28 -7.78 1.54
CA TRP A 237 14.43 -6.72 1.01
C TRP A 237 15.30 -5.69 0.30
N VAL A 238 15.06 -5.48 -0.99
CA VAL A 238 15.70 -4.40 -1.74
C VAL A 238 14.75 -3.21 -1.73
N CYS A 239 15.03 -2.23 -0.88
CA CYS A 239 14.44 -0.90 -1.01
C CYS A 239 15.12 -0.19 -2.19
N LEU A 240 14.37 0.12 -3.24
CA LEU A 240 14.90 0.86 -4.38
C LEU A 240 14.91 2.36 -4.04
N ALA A 241 15.85 2.77 -3.19
CA ALA A 241 16.06 4.18 -2.87
C ALA A 241 16.52 4.92 -4.13
N VAL A 242 15.64 5.72 -4.74
CA VAL A 242 16.07 6.74 -5.67
C VAL A 242 16.71 7.86 -4.87
N GLN A 243 18.02 7.96 -5.01
CA GLN A 243 18.85 9.01 -4.45
C GLN A 243 18.43 10.38 -5.02
N ASN A 244 17.58 11.08 -4.28
CA ASN A 244 17.64 12.54 -4.20
C ASN A 244 18.06 12.86 -2.77
N GLU A 245 19.08 13.72 -2.67
CA GLU A 245 19.85 14.01 -1.47
C GLU A 245 19.00 14.26 -0.22
N ARG A 246 18.83 13.22 0.62
CA ARG A 246 19.03 13.21 2.08
C ARG A 246 18.63 11.84 2.63
N LEU A 247 19.44 11.39 3.59
CA LEU A 247 19.53 10.04 4.12
C LEU A 247 18.17 9.39 4.43
N CYS A 248 18.00 8.14 3.96
CA CYS A 248 17.35 7.09 4.74
C CYS A 248 18.26 5.86 4.71
N ARG A 249 19.04 5.68 5.77
CA ARG A 249 19.68 4.40 6.10
C ARG A 249 18.64 3.52 6.79
N SER A 250 18.58 2.24 6.43
CA SER A 250 18.48 1.20 7.45
C SER A 250 19.29 -0.01 6.99
N ALA A 251 20.43 -0.19 7.64
CA ALA A 251 21.03 -1.50 7.79
C ALA A 251 20.22 -2.27 8.84
N ASP A 252 20.18 -3.58 8.73
CA ASP A 252 20.37 -4.47 9.87
C ASP A 252 21.04 -5.75 9.36
N ASP A 253 22.35 -5.80 9.61
CA ASP A 253 23.15 -7.02 9.64
C ASP A 253 22.88 -7.72 10.98
N ILE A 254 22.43 -8.97 10.95
CA ILE A 254 22.62 -9.88 12.10
C ILE A 254 23.15 -11.21 11.55
N LYS A 255 24.37 -11.54 11.98
CA LYS A 255 24.99 -12.86 11.87
C LYS A 255 24.37 -13.82 12.87
#